data_AF-A0A9C8RF05-F1
#
_entry.id   AF-A0A9C8RF05-F1
#
_cell.length_a   1.000
_cell.length_b   1.000
_cell.length_c   1.000
_cell.angle_alpha   90.00
_cell.angle_beta   90.00
_cell.angle_gamma   90.00
#
_symmetry.space_group_name_H-M   'P 1'
#
loop_
_entity.id
_entity.type
_entity.pdbx_description
1 polymer ?
#
loop_
_entity_poly.entity_id
_entity_poly.type
_entity_poly.pdbx_seq_one_letter_code
_entity_poly.pdbx_strand_id
1 'polypeptide(L)'
;MSEKNSMASPERVAVLMGGDSAEREISLLSGKAVLTALQSQGLDVVGIDVGPDLAEKLRAEKIDRVFNILHGRGGEDGKLQGLLEMMHIPYTGSGVLASALAMDKVKTKQLWAASGLPTPRFSLLHDNIDWQGLIDDLGEVVVKPAHEGSSIGMSMASDAAALQHAYQKASMYDTAVMAEQRIRGAEFTVPVIHGEAFPAIELSTSHEFYDYDAKYVASDTRYLCPAPLTREKTAELADLCLRAFTILGAEGWGRVDVMQDQHGEFWLLELNTVPGMTDHSLVPVSAASRGLDFPALVLHILQGGAAGESS
;
A
#
# COMPACT_ATOMS: atom_id res chain seq x y z
N MET A 1 -22.36 31.74 -37.34
CA MET A 1 -23.10 30.62 -36.71
C MET A 1 -22.25 30.14 -35.55
N SER A 2 -22.72 30.35 -34.33
CA SER A 2 -22.00 29.95 -33.11
C SER A 2 -22.07 28.43 -32.96
N GLU A 3 -20.93 27.77 -32.98
CA GLU A 3 -20.83 26.41 -32.46
C GLU A 3 -21.05 26.47 -30.95
N LYS A 4 -22.20 25.95 -30.52
CA LYS A 4 -22.46 25.65 -29.12
C LYS A 4 -21.48 24.57 -28.71
N ASN A 5 -20.42 24.96 -28.01
CA ASN A 5 -19.61 24.04 -27.24
C ASN A 5 -20.55 23.40 -26.21
N SER A 6 -20.93 22.14 -26.46
CA SER A 6 -21.73 21.33 -25.55
C SER A 6 -20.93 21.16 -24.26
N MET A 7 -21.15 22.02 -23.27
CA MET A 7 -20.55 21.89 -21.94
C MET A 7 -21.02 20.56 -21.36
N ALA A 8 -20.14 19.56 -21.37
CA ALA A 8 -20.30 18.38 -20.53
C ALA A 8 -20.52 18.87 -19.08
N SER A 9 -21.44 18.22 -18.36
CA SER A 9 -21.57 18.47 -16.92
C SER A 9 -20.20 18.28 -16.25
N PRO A 10 -19.84 19.11 -15.26
CA PRO A 10 -18.60 18.90 -14.52
C PRO A 10 -18.59 17.48 -13.93
N GLU A 11 -17.47 16.78 -14.09
CA GLU A 11 -17.26 15.42 -13.57
C GLU A 11 -17.43 15.43 -12.05
N ARG A 12 -18.31 14.57 -11.54
CA ARG A 12 -18.56 14.43 -10.10
C ARG A 12 -17.74 13.30 -9.51
N VAL A 13 -16.88 13.64 -8.55
CA VAL A 13 -15.93 12.69 -7.93
C VAL A 13 -16.45 12.25 -6.56
N ALA A 14 -16.41 10.95 -6.27
CA ALA A 14 -16.59 10.44 -4.92
C ALA A 14 -15.24 10.13 -4.27
N VAL A 15 -15.03 10.60 -3.05
CA VAL A 15 -13.94 10.12 -2.18
C VAL A 15 -14.50 9.02 -1.29
N LEU A 16 -14.09 7.79 -1.55
CA LEU A 16 -14.53 6.63 -0.77
C LEU A 16 -13.62 6.42 0.44
N MET A 17 -14.20 6.46 1.63
CA MET A 17 -13.49 6.41 2.92
C MET A 17 -14.26 5.56 3.94
N GLY A 18 -13.64 5.28 5.09
CA GLY A 18 -14.26 4.49 6.15
C GLY A 18 -14.24 2.99 5.86
N GLY A 19 -15.40 2.39 5.61
CA GLY A 19 -15.54 0.93 5.48
C GLY A 19 -15.58 0.19 6.82
N ASP A 20 -15.41 -1.13 6.79
CA ASP A 20 -15.53 -2.03 7.94
C ASP A 20 -14.21 -2.71 8.35
N SER A 21 -13.08 -2.28 7.77
CA SER A 21 -11.76 -2.79 8.12
C SER A 21 -11.28 -2.30 9.49
N ALA A 22 -10.25 -2.96 10.03
CA ALA A 22 -9.57 -2.50 11.25
C ALA A 22 -8.93 -1.10 11.11
N GLU A 23 -8.74 -0.64 9.87
CA GLU A 23 -8.08 0.63 9.53
C GLU A 23 -9.09 1.75 9.20
N ARG A 24 -10.38 1.55 9.49
CA ARG A 24 -11.48 2.50 9.25
C ARG A 24 -11.17 3.93 9.68
N GLU A 25 -10.66 4.13 10.89
CA GLU A 25 -10.40 5.47 11.43
C GLU A 25 -9.30 6.21 10.63
N ILE A 26 -8.26 5.48 10.20
CA ILE A 26 -7.23 6.04 9.32
C ILE A 26 -7.83 6.39 7.96
N SER A 27 -8.72 5.54 7.43
CA SER A 27 -9.39 5.82 6.15
C SER A 27 -10.28 7.06 6.23
N LEU A 28 -11.02 7.26 7.32
CA LEU A 28 -11.82 8.46 7.55
C LEU A 28 -10.96 9.73 7.64
N LEU A 29 -9.79 9.65 8.28
CA LEU A 29 -8.85 10.77 8.36
C LEU A 29 -8.25 11.10 6.99
N SER A 30 -7.71 10.09 6.29
CA SER A 30 -7.19 10.24 4.93
C SER A 30 -8.26 10.77 3.97
N GLY A 31 -9.48 10.24 4.05
CA GLY A 31 -10.63 10.65 3.23
C GLY A 31 -11.05 12.09 3.44
N LYS A 32 -11.09 12.57 4.68
CA LYS A 32 -11.38 13.98 4.97
C LYS A 32 -10.29 14.92 4.41
N ALA A 33 -9.02 14.53 4.52
CA ALA A 33 -7.92 15.30 3.96
C ALA A 33 -8.01 15.39 2.43
N VAL A 34 -8.19 14.24 1.76
CA VAL A 34 -8.35 14.15 0.30
C VAL A 34 -9.57 14.93 -0.19
N LEU A 35 -10.72 14.78 0.48
CA LEU A 35 -11.95 15.51 0.16
C LEU A 35 -11.74 17.02 0.22
N THR A 36 -11.15 17.51 1.32
CA THR A 36 -10.88 18.94 1.53
C THR A 36 -9.92 19.47 0.46
N ALA A 37 -8.87 18.70 0.14
CA ALA A 37 -7.90 19.05 -0.89
C ALA A 37 -8.56 19.20 -2.28
N LEU A 38 -9.36 18.23 -2.71
CA LEU A 38 -10.05 18.30 -4.00
C LEU A 38 -11.09 19.42 -4.05
N GLN A 39 -11.83 19.65 -2.97
CA GLN A 39 -12.78 20.76 -2.88
C GLN A 39 -12.08 22.13 -2.95
N SER A 40 -10.89 22.27 -2.34
CA SER A 40 -10.09 23.49 -2.41
C SER A 40 -9.61 23.82 -3.83
N GLN A 41 -9.51 22.81 -4.70
CA GLN A 41 -9.17 22.93 -6.12
C GLN A 41 -10.41 23.22 -6.99
N GLY A 42 -11.60 23.32 -6.40
CA GLY A 42 -12.85 23.67 -7.08
C GLY A 42 -13.54 22.51 -7.80
N LEU A 43 -13.18 21.26 -7.51
CA LEU A 43 -13.85 20.08 -8.09
C LEU A 43 -15.20 19.83 -7.40
N ASP A 44 -16.16 19.27 -8.15
CA ASP A 44 -17.43 18.77 -7.59
C ASP A 44 -17.20 17.41 -6.93
N VAL A 45 -16.98 17.40 -5.61
CA VAL A 45 -16.57 16.22 -4.86
C VAL A 45 -17.45 15.97 -3.65
N VAL A 46 -17.86 14.71 -3.48
CA VAL A 46 -18.60 14.22 -2.31
C VAL A 46 -17.80 13.14 -1.57
N GLY A 47 -17.80 13.19 -0.25
CA GLY A 47 -17.26 12.11 0.58
C GLY A 47 -18.33 11.04 0.82
N ILE A 48 -17.99 9.77 0.63
CA ILE A 48 -18.88 8.64 0.91
C ILE A 48 -18.19 7.70 1.89
N ASP A 49 -18.81 7.52 3.04
CA ASP A 49 -18.47 6.44 3.97
C ASP A 49 -19.04 5.12 3.43
N VAL A 50 -18.16 4.18 3.14
CA VAL A 50 -18.49 2.94 2.45
C VAL A 50 -19.24 1.97 3.37
N GLY A 51 -20.34 1.44 2.86
CA GLY A 51 -21.16 0.42 3.51
C GLY A 51 -21.91 -0.43 2.48
N PRO A 52 -22.80 -1.33 2.94
CA PRO A 52 -23.52 -2.26 2.05
C PRO A 52 -24.37 -1.59 0.97
N ASP A 53 -24.73 -0.32 1.14
CA ASP A 53 -25.52 0.51 0.23
C ASP A 53 -24.66 1.30 -0.78
N LEU A 54 -23.36 1.02 -0.88
CA LEU A 54 -22.42 1.79 -1.72
C LEU A 54 -22.90 1.93 -3.17
N ALA A 55 -23.35 0.84 -3.80
CA ALA A 55 -23.79 0.88 -5.20
C ALA A 55 -25.01 1.80 -5.41
N GLU A 56 -25.91 1.86 -4.43
CA GLU A 56 -27.08 2.74 -4.46
C GLU A 56 -26.66 4.20 -4.32
N LYS A 57 -25.75 4.50 -3.38
CA LYS A 57 -25.19 5.85 -3.18
C LYS A 57 -24.45 6.35 -4.42
N LEU A 58 -23.58 5.53 -5.02
CA LEU A 58 -22.85 5.89 -6.25
C LEU A 58 -23.79 6.25 -7.41
N ARG A 59 -24.90 5.50 -7.57
CA ARG A 59 -25.92 5.78 -8.59
C ARG A 59 -26.75 7.03 -8.28
N ALA A 60 -27.18 7.18 -7.02
CA ALA A 60 -28.01 8.31 -6.59
C ALA A 60 -27.26 9.64 -6.73
N GLU A 61 -25.98 9.64 -6.37
CA GLU A 61 -25.09 10.80 -6.49
C GLU A 61 -24.59 11.03 -7.92
N LYS A 62 -24.82 10.09 -8.86
CA LYS A 62 -24.33 10.16 -10.25
C LYS A 62 -22.81 10.37 -10.31
N ILE A 63 -22.08 9.52 -9.61
CA ILE A 63 -20.62 9.58 -9.54
C ILE A 63 -20.01 9.16 -10.89
N ASP A 64 -19.12 10.01 -11.40
CA ASP A 64 -18.39 9.78 -12.65
C ASP A 64 -17.01 9.17 -12.41
N ARG A 65 -16.39 9.43 -11.24
CA ARG A 65 -15.08 8.89 -10.86
C ARG A 65 -14.96 8.71 -9.36
N VAL A 66 -14.17 7.72 -8.95
CA VAL A 66 -13.86 7.46 -7.55
C VAL A 66 -12.40 7.76 -7.23
N PHE A 67 -12.17 8.53 -6.16
CA PHE A 67 -10.91 8.50 -5.42
C PHE A 67 -11.04 7.45 -4.31
N ASN A 68 -10.36 6.32 -4.45
CA ASN A 68 -10.32 5.28 -3.42
C ASN A 68 -9.29 5.64 -2.34
N ILE A 69 -9.73 5.76 -1.09
CA ILE A 69 -8.86 5.92 0.07
C ILE A 69 -9.36 5.07 1.26
N LEU A 70 -9.95 3.92 0.94
CA LEU A 70 -10.16 2.84 1.89
C LEU A 70 -8.84 2.14 2.19
N HIS A 71 -8.64 1.75 3.45
CA HIS A 71 -7.44 1.00 3.87
C HIS A 71 -7.84 -0.41 4.30
N GLY A 72 -7.06 -1.39 3.86
CA GLY A 72 -7.28 -2.80 4.18
C GLY A 72 -8.35 -3.48 3.33
N ARG A 73 -8.77 -4.67 3.78
CA ARG A 73 -9.69 -5.56 3.05
C ARG A 73 -11.03 -4.87 2.76
N GLY A 74 -11.61 -5.15 1.60
CA GLY A 74 -12.80 -4.48 1.07
C GLY A 74 -12.47 -3.31 0.15
N GLY A 75 -11.41 -2.55 0.43
CA GLY A 75 -11.00 -1.39 -0.36
C GLY A 75 -9.69 -1.54 -1.13
N GLU A 76 -8.77 -2.35 -0.61
CA GLU A 76 -7.42 -2.54 -1.16
C GLU A 76 -7.19 -3.96 -1.70
N ASP A 77 -8.18 -4.86 -1.56
CA ASP A 77 -8.08 -6.30 -1.89
C ASP A 77 -8.77 -6.70 -3.22
N GLY A 78 -9.15 -5.73 -4.05
CA GLY A 78 -9.78 -5.95 -5.35
C GLY A 78 -11.31 -6.02 -5.33
N LYS A 79 -11.96 -6.06 -4.15
CA LYS A 79 -13.45 -6.14 -4.07
C LYS A 79 -14.12 -4.85 -4.54
N LEU A 80 -13.68 -3.71 -4.01
CA LEU A 80 -14.19 -2.40 -4.43
C LEU A 80 -13.91 -2.18 -5.92
N GLN A 81 -12.69 -2.48 -6.36
CA GLN A 81 -12.23 -2.39 -7.74
C GLN A 81 -13.20 -3.15 -8.66
N GLY A 82 -13.54 -4.39 -8.33
CA GLY A 82 -14.45 -5.20 -9.13
C GLY A 82 -15.87 -4.64 -9.17
N LEU A 83 -16.37 -4.09 -8.06
CA LEU A 83 -17.66 -3.38 -8.06
C LEU A 83 -17.63 -2.17 -9.00
N LEU A 84 -16.58 -1.36 -8.94
CA LEU A 84 -16.45 -0.14 -9.75
C LEU A 84 -16.28 -0.47 -11.24
N GLU A 85 -15.50 -1.51 -11.58
CA GLU A 85 -15.40 -2.03 -12.95
C GLU A 85 -16.76 -2.49 -13.50
N MET A 86 -17.53 -3.25 -12.71
CA MET A 86 -18.89 -3.69 -13.09
C MET A 86 -19.88 -2.53 -13.24
N MET A 87 -19.65 -1.43 -12.53
CA MET A 87 -20.44 -0.20 -12.63
C MET A 87 -19.92 0.75 -13.71
N HIS A 88 -18.79 0.43 -14.36
CA HIS A 88 -18.06 1.29 -15.30
C HIS A 88 -17.69 2.66 -14.73
N ILE A 89 -17.32 2.70 -13.44
CA ILE A 89 -16.86 3.93 -12.77
C ILE A 89 -15.34 3.87 -12.67
N PRO A 90 -14.58 4.74 -13.35
CA PRO A 90 -13.12 4.82 -13.20
C PRO A 90 -12.73 5.19 -11.77
N TYR A 91 -11.56 4.72 -11.34
CA TYR A 91 -11.09 4.96 -9.98
C TYR A 91 -9.57 5.11 -9.88
N THR A 92 -9.10 5.69 -8.78
CA THR A 92 -7.67 5.85 -8.50
C THR A 92 -7.01 4.56 -8.03
N GLY A 93 -5.75 4.34 -8.44
CA GLY A 93 -4.96 3.19 -8.01
C GLY A 93 -5.12 1.99 -8.93
N SER A 94 -4.80 0.82 -8.38
CA SER A 94 -4.59 -0.41 -9.16
C SER A 94 -5.88 -1.18 -9.45
N GLY A 95 -5.88 -1.93 -10.57
CA GLY A 95 -6.91 -2.89 -10.97
C GLY A 95 -7.20 -4.02 -9.97
N VAL A 96 -8.27 -4.79 -10.22
CA VAL A 96 -8.71 -5.91 -9.35
C VAL A 96 -7.57 -6.87 -9.01
N LEU A 97 -6.86 -7.37 -10.03
CA LEU A 97 -5.82 -8.39 -9.84
C LEU A 97 -4.65 -7.86 -9.01
N ALA A 98 -4.16 -6.67 -9.35
CA ALA A 98 -3.01 -6.07 -8.68
C ALA A 98 -3.31 -5.75 -7.21
N SER A 99 -4.49 -5.21 -6.91
CA SER A 99 -4.94 -5.00 -5.53
C SER A 99 -5.04 -6.31 -4.74
N ALA A 100 -5.66 -7.35 -5.31
CA ALA A 100 -5.75 -8.65 -4.66
C ALA A 100 -4.38 -9.31 -4.42
N LEU A 101 -3.47 -9.21 -5.39
CA LEU A 101 -2.10 -9.74 -5.26
C LEU A 101 -1.30 -8.98 -4.21
N ALA A 102 -1.36 -7.65 -4.21
CA ALA A 102 -0.63 -6.81 -3.28
C ALA A 102 -1.06 -7.06 -1.82
N MET A 103 -2.34 -7.34 -1.59
CA MET A 103 -2.87 -7.70 -0.28
C MET A 103 -2.36 -9.07 0.21
N ASP A 104 -2.09 -10.01 -0.71
CA ASP A 104 -1.51 -11.33 -0.38
C ASP A 104 0.03 -11.28 -0.49
N LYS A 105 0.69 -11.06 0.66
CA LYS A 105 2.16 -11.00 0.77
C LYS A 105 2.83 -12.24 0.20
N VAL A 106 2.23 -13.41 0.37
CA VAL A 106 2.80 -14.68 -0.10
C VAL A 106 2.78 -14.73 -1.62
N LYS A 107 1.65 -14.39 -2.26
CA LYS A 107 1.53 -14.35 -3.72
C LYS A 107 2.41 -13.28 -4.34
N THR A 108 2.44 -12.10 -3.73
CA THR A 108 3.35 -11.02 -4.12
C THR A 108 4.80 -11.50 -4.14
N LYS A 109 5.28 -12.10 -3.05
CA LYS A 109 6.66 -12.60 -2.95
C LYS A 109 6.94 -13.76 -3.91
N GLN A 110 5.97 -14.65 -4.15
CA GLN A 110 6.08 -15.72 -5.16
C GLN A 110 6.29 -15.13 -6.56
N LEU A 111 5.52 -14.10 -6.94
CA LEU A 111 5.64 -13.45 -8.25
C LEU A 111 6.95 -12.68 -8.41
N TRP A 112 7.36 -11.92 -7.39
CA TRP A 112 8.64 -11.23 -7.39
C TRP A 112 9.81 -12.19 -7.52
N ALA A 113 9.85 -13.26 -6.71
CA ALA A 113 10.91 -14.26 -6.77
C ALA A 113 10.94 -14.98 -8.13
N ALA A 114 9.78 -15.37 -8.67
CA ALA A 114 9.68 -15.99 -9.99
C ALA A 114 10.13 -15.05 -11.13
N SER A 115 10.04 -13.74 -10.92
CA SER A 115 10.50 -12.70 -11.85
C SER A 115 11.95 -12.24 -11.61
N GLY A 116 12.67 -12.92 -10.70
CA GLY A 116 14.06 -12.61 -10.37
C GLY A 116 14.24 -11.32 -9.56
N LEU A 117 13.20 -10.82 -8.87
CA LEU A 117 13.33 -9.70 -7.94
C LEU A 117 13.70 -10.19 -6.54
N PRO A 118 14.58 -9.47 -5.83
CA PRO A 118 14.99 -9.83 -4.48
C PRO A 118 13.86 -9.59 -3.50
N THR A 119 13.47 -10.65 -2.79
CA THR A 119 12.57 -10.60 -1.66
C THR A 119 13.04 -11.65 -0.65
N PRO A 120 12.95 -11.40 0.67
CA PRO A 120 13.51 -12.34 1.63
C PRO A 120 12.87 -13.72 1.51
N ARG A 121 13.67 -14.77 1.69
CA ARG A 121 13.19 -16.16 1.64
C ARG A 121 12.08 -16.36 2.67
N PHE A 122 11.08 -17.15 2.34
CA PHE A 122 9.91 -17.32 3.18
C PHE A 122 9.31 -18.71 3.04
N SER A 123 8.54 -19.10 4.05
CA SER A 123 7.70 -20.30 4.03
C SER A 123 6.32 -19.97 4.58
N LEU A 124 5.29 -20.56 3.98
CA LEU A 124 3.97 -20.65 4.61
C LEU A 124 4.07 -21.57 5.83
N LEU A 125 3.40 -21.20 6.91
CA LEU A 125 3.35 -21.97 8.15
C LEU A 125 2.05 -22.77 8.24
N HIS A 126 2.15 -23.98 8.79
CA HIS A 126 1.02 -24.85 9.07
C HIS A 126 1.36 -25.79 10.24
N ASP A 127 0.36 -26.45 10.82
CA ASP A 127 0.49 -27.24 12.05
C ASP A 127 1.54 -28.37 11.97
N ASN A 128 1.76 -28.94 10.78
CA ASN A 128 2.67 -30.07 10.55
C ASN A 128 4.10 -29.67 10.10
N ILE A 129 4.55 -28.45 10.38
CA ILE A 129 5.90 -28.01 9.98
C ILE A 129 6.99 -28.65 10.85
N ASP A 130 8.13 -28.96 10.23
CA ASP A 130 9.40 -29.16 10.95
C ASP A 130 9.98 -27.80 11.35
N TRP A 131 9.66 -27.36 12.57
CA TRP A 131 10.06 -26.06 13.08
C TRP A 131 11.57 -25.89 13.18
N GLN A 132 12.30 -26.96 13.50
CA GLN A 132 13.74 -26.91 13.60
C GLN A 132 14.37 -26.81 12.21
N GLY A 133 13.94 -27.66 11.27
CA GLY A 133 14.41 -27.60 9.89
C GLY A 133 14.18 -26.25 9.22
N LEU A 134 13.05 -25.58 9.51
CA LEU A 134 12.76 -24.25 8.97
C LEU A 134 13.69 -23.17 9.55
N ILE A 135 13.96 -23.19 10.85
CA ILE A 135 14.94 -22.27 11.47
C ILE A 135 16.35 -22.55 10.94
N ASP A 136 16.73 -23.82 10.76
CA ASP A 136 18.04 -24.18 10.21
C ASP A 136 18.21 -23.68 8.77
N ASP A 137 17.13 -23.65 7.97
CA ASP A 137 17.14 -23.12 6.60
C ASP A 137 17.09 -21.58 6.56
N LEU A 138 16.12 -20.95 7.22
CA LEU A 138 15.85 -19.51 7.12
C LEU A 138 16.67 -18.65 8.10
N GLY A 139 17.17 -19.25 9.18
CA GLY A 139 17.79 -18.54 10.30
C GLY A 139 16.75 -17.87 11.20
N GLU A 140 17.06 -16.66 11.66
CA GLU A 140 16.07 -15.82 12.35
C GLU A 140 14.96 -15.40 11.38
N VAL A 141 13.72 -15.46 11.85
CA VAL A 141 12.55 -15.16 11.03
C VAL A 141 11.63 -14.13 11.66
N VAL A 142 10.92 -13.43 10.79
CA VAL A 142 9.75 -12.62 11.12
C VAL A 142 8.51 -13.42 10.71
N VAL A 143 7.64 -13.69 11.66
CA VAL A 143 6.36 -14.38 11.47
C VAL A 143 5.24 -13.34 11.38
N LYS A 144 4.39 -13.46 10.35
CA LYS A 144 3.30 -12.51 10.11
C LYS A 144 2.09 -13.15 9.41
N PRO A 145 0.87 -12.64 9.65
CA PRO A 145 -0.28 -12.93 8.80
C PRO A 145 -0.03 -12.55 7.34
N ALA A 146 -0.58 -13.31 6.39
CA ALA A 146 -0.35 -13.08 4.97
C ALA A 146 -1.15 -11.89 4.42
N HIS A 147 -2.34 -11.62 4.96
CA HIS A 147 -3.31 -10.64 4.43
C HIS A 147 -3.67 -9.51 5.41
N GLU A 148 -2.85 -9.29 6.45
CA GLU A 148 -3.01 -8.14 7.35
C GLU A 148 -2.01 -7.03 7.00
N GLY A 149 -2.44 -5.79 7.25
CA GLY A 149 -1.61 -4.60 7.22
C GLY A 149 -1.13 -4.20 8.62
N SER A 150 -0.47 -3.05 8.70
CA SER A 150 -0.23 -2.35 9.97
C SER A 150 0.50 -3.15 11.07
N SER A 151 1.32 -4.13 10.67
CA SER A 151 2.15 -4.95 11.55
C SER A 151 1.38 -5.79 12.61
N ILE A 152 0.08 -6.00 12.40
CA ILE A 152 -0.78 -6.78 13.30
C ILE A 152 -0.36 -8.25 13.27
N GLY A 153 -0.24 -8.88 14.45
CA GLY A 153 0.10 -10.30 14.58
C GLY A 153 1.56 -10.64 14.26
N MET A 154 2.43 -9.64 14.02
CA MET A 154 3.84 -9.88 13.73
C MET A 154 4.64 -10.28 14.98
N SER A 155 5.64 -11.15 14.80
CA SER A 155 6.58 -11.55 15.85
C SER A 155 7.90 -12.06 15.27
N MET A 156 8.96 -12.05 16.06
CA MET A 156 10.26 -12.62 15.68
C MET A 156 10.47 -13.99 16.33
N ALA A 157 11.19 -14.86 15.64
CA ALA A 157 11.63 -16.13 16.18
C ALA A 157 13.06 -16.45 15.74
N SER A 158 13.88 -16.89 16.69
CA SER A 158 15.26 -17.32 16.47
C SER A 158 15.50 -18.80 16.80
N ASP A 159 14.46 -19.51 17.25
CA ASP A 159 14.49 -20.94 17.53
C ASP A 159 13.11 -21.58 17.25
N ALA A 160 13.08 -22.92 17.22
CA ALA A 160 11.91 -23.70 16.86
C ALA A 160 10.71 -23.47 17.81
N ALA A 161 10.96 -23.30 19.11
CA ALA A 161 9.91 -23.11 20.10
C ALA A 161 9.29 -21.70 19.97
N ALA A 162 10.13 -20.68 19.80
CA ALA A 162 9.69 -19.32 19.51
C ALA A 162 8.90 -19.24 18.22
N LEU A 163 9.33 -19.96 17.17
CA LEU A 163 8.63 -20.01 15.88
C LEU A 163 7.23 -20.63 16.00
N GLN A 164 7.11 -21.76 16.72
CA GLN A 164 5.81 -22.39 16.95
C GLN A 164 4.85 -21.45 17.71
N HIS A 165 5.34 -20.76 18.74
CA HIS A 165 4.54 -19.82 19.51
C HIS A 165 4.12 -18.59 18.67
N ALA A 166 5.05 -18.06 17.86
CA ALA A 166 4.80 -16.99 16.92
C ALA A 166 3.71 -17.35 15.90
N TYR A 167 3.75 -18.58 15.35
CA TYR A 167 2.71 -19.11 14.45
C TYR A 167 1.34 -19.18 15.13
N GLN A 168 1.26 -19.71 16.36
CA GLN A 168 0.00 -19.78 17.11
C GLN A 168 -0.61 -18.39 17.33
N LYS A 169 0.22 -17.39 17.64
CA LYS A 169 -0.22 -16.01 17.82
C LYS A 169 -0.75 -15.41 16.50
N ALA A 170 -0.01 -15.54 15.41
CA ALA A 170 -0.39 -14.99 14.11
C ALA A 170 -1.67 -15.67 13.55
N SER A 171 -1.85 -16.97 13.81
CA SER A 171 -3.02 -17.74 13.37
C SER A 171 -4.35 -17.28 13.98
N MET A 172 -4.32 -16.43 15.02
CA MET A 172 -5.53 -15.80 15.55
C MET A 172 -6.07 -14.68 14.66
N TYR A 173 -5.25 -14.14 13.76
CA TYR A 173 -5.58 -12.98 12.92
C TYR A 173 -5.83 -13.38 11.46
N ASP A 174 -5.20 -14.45 10.99
CA ASP A 174 -5.33 -14.93 9.61
C ASP A 174 -5.16 -16.44 9.54
N THR A 175 -5.87 -17.05 8.59
CA THR A 175 -5.73 -18.46 8.23
C THR A 175 -4.43 -18.78 7.51
N ALA A 176 -3.81 -17.78 6.87
CA ALA A 176 -2.51 -17.90 6.23
C ALA A 176 -1.46 -17.12 7.03
N VAL A 177 -0.46 -17.84 7.54
CA VAL A 177 0.67 -17.26 8.27
C VAL A 177 1.95 -17.61 7.51
N MET A 178 2.90 -16.68 7.45
CA MET A 178 4.21 -16.90 6.84
C MET A 178 5.34 -16.60 7.83
N ALA A 179 6.44 -17.33 7.69
CA ALA A 179 7.75 -16.97 8.25
C ALA A 179 8.65 -16.47 7.13
N GLU A 180 9.34 -15.38 7.39
CA GLU A 180 10.24 -14.72 6.43
C GLU A 180 11.61 -14.53 7.07
N GLN A 181 12.68 -14.80 6.30
CA GLN A 181 14.05 -14.52 6.71
C GLN A 181 14.16 -13.06 7.20
N ARG A 182 14.71 -12.87 8.39
CA ARG A 182 14.93 -11.54 8.96
C ARG A 182 16.01 -10.81 8.17
N ILE A 183 15.65 -9.67 7.58
CA ILE A 183 16.61 -8.71 7.03
C ILE A 183 16.98 -7.72 8.12
N ARG A 184 18.29 -7.44 8.26
CA ARG A 184 18.83 -6.50 9.24
C ARG A 184 19.46 -5.32 8.50
N GLY A 185 18.90 -4.13 8.72
CA GLY A 185 19.41 -2.88 8.17
C GLY A 185 18.32 -1.83 8.06
N ALA A 186 18.53 -0.85 7.19
CA ALA A 186 17.63 0.30 7.04
C ALA A 186 16.34 -0.10 6.29
N GLU A 187 15.21 0.47 6.74
CA GLU A 187 13.92 0.30 6.09
C GLU A 187 13.62 1.53 5.25
N PHE A 188 13.18 1.29 4.02
CA PHE A 188 12.85 2.31 3.04
C PHE A 188 11.44 2.11 2.54
N THR A 189 10.86 3.21 2.11
CA THR A 189 9.63 3.17 1.35
C THR A 189 9.67 4.11 0.15
N VAL A 190 9.11 3.66 -0.97
CA VAL A 190 9.15 4.40 -2.23
C VAL A 190 7.74 4.51 -2.79
N PRO A 191 7.13 5.71 -2.78
CA PRO A 191 5.88 5.93 -3.50
C PRO A 191 6.11 5.81 -5.01
N VAL A 192 5.19 5.14 -5.69
CA VAL A 192 5.14 5.07 -7.14
C VAL A 192 3.84 5.73 -7.56
N ILE A 193 3.91 6.74 -8.42
CA ILE A 193 2.74 7.48 -8.92
C ILE A 193 2.92 7.65 -10.42
N HIS A 194 1.95 7.17 -11.20
CA HIS A 194 1.92 7.25 -12.68
C HIS A 194 3.21 6.75 -13.36
N GLY A 195 3.76 5.64 -12.85
CA GLY A 195 4.98 5.04 -13.38
C GLY A 195 6.28 5.76 -13.00
N GLU A 196 6.20 6.78 -12.13
CA GLU A 196 7.37 7.46 -11.57
C GLU A 196 7.61 7.03 -10.12
N ALA A 197 8.85 6.65 -9.79
CA ALA A 197 9.27 6.47 -8.41
C ALA A 197 9.57 7.84 -7.80
N PHE A 198 8.85 8.19 -6.74
CA PHE A 198 9.08 9.41 -5.98
C PHE A 198 10.27 9.22 -5.01
N PRO A 199 10.80 10.32 -4.43
CA PRO A 199 11.92 10.23 -3.50
C PRO A 199 11.70 9.20 -2.39
N ALA A 200 12.65 8.26 -2.27
CA ALA A 200 12.62 7.26 -1.22
C ALA A 200 12.65 7.92 0.17
N ILE A 201 11.96 7.31 1.12
CA ILE A 201 11.97 7.72 2.52
C ILE A 201 12.65 6.62 3.31
N GLU A 202 13.64 6.97 4.12
CA GLU A 202 14.20 6.06 5.12
C GLU A 202 13.41 6.20 6.43
N LEU A 203 12.99 5.06 6.98
CA LEU A 203 12.35 4.95 8.29
C LEU A 203 13.43 4.65 9.32
N SER A 204 13.75 5.64 10.16
CA SER A 204 14.70 5.47 11.25
C SER A 204 13.93 5.45 12.57
N THR A 205 13.91 4.30 13.24
CA THR A 205 13.34 4.14 14.57
C THR A 205 14.40 3.65 15.56
N SER A 206 14.25 4.02 16.84
CA SER A 206 15.05 3.46 17.93
C SER A 206 14.56 2.07 18.37
N HIS A 207 13.38 1.65 17.87
CA HIS A 207 12.76 0.37 18.14
C HIS A 207 13.37 -0.75 17.29
N GLU A 208 13.24 -2.01 17.75
CA GLU A 208 13.78 -3.18 17.04
C GLU A 208 13.07 -3.45 15.69
N PHE A 209 11.87 -2.89 15.48
CA PHE A 209 11.13 -2.90 14.21
C PHE A 209 10.07 -1.78 14.13
N TYR A 210 9.57 -1.52 12.91
CA TYR A 210 8.49 -0.57 12.63
C TYR A 210 7.10 -1.20 12.87
N ASP A 211 6.69 -1.30 14.14
CA ASP A 211 5.38 -1.79 14.56
C ASP A 211 4.26 -0.74 14.44
N TYR A 212 3.04 -1.16 14.79
CA TYR A 212 1.87 -0.28 14.87
C TYR A 212 2.14 0.94 15.78
N ASP A 213 2.81 0.71 16.92
CA ASP A 213 3.15 1.79 17.85
C ASP A 213 4.13 2.77 17.20
N ALA A 214 5.18 2.31 16.52
CA ALA A 214 6.11 3.15 15.77
C ALA A 214 5.46 3.91 14.60
N LYS A 215 4.41 3.34 14.00
CA LYS A 215 3.64 3.92 12.87
C LYS A 215 2.66 5.02 13.29
N TYR A 216 2.03 4.90 14.47
CA TYR A 216 0.86 5.72 14.82
C TYR A 216 0.89 6.34 16.23
N VAL A 217 1.81 5.90 17.11
CA VAL A 217 1.83 6.31 18.53
C VAL A 217 3.16 6.97 18.93
N ALA A 218 4.29 6.44 18.46
CA ALA A 218 5.62 6.87 18.87
C ALA A 218 6.02 8.19 18.19
N SER A 219 6.59 9.10 18.96
CA SER A 219 7.06 10.42 18.48
C SER A 219 8.54 10.43 18.07
N ASP A 220 9.24 9.30 18.18
CA ASP A 220 10.67 9.17 17.96
C ASP A 220 11.04 8.57 16.60
N THR A 221 10.09 8.01 15.85
CA THR A 221 10.28 7.62 14.45
C THR A 221 10.65 8.85 13.62
N ARG A 222 11.81 8.81 12.97
CA ARG A 222 12.29 9.85 12.06
C ARG A 222 12.16 9.39 10.62
N TYR A 223 11.53 10.23 9.80
CA TYR A 223 11.47 10.05 8.35
C TYR A 223 12.54 10.91 7.70
N LEU A 224 13.49 10.29 7.00
CA LEU A 224 14.49 11.01 6.22
C LEU A 224 14.06 11.00 4.76
N CYS A 225 13.69 12.17 4.23
CA CYS A 225 13.24 12.33 2.85
C CYS A 225 13.89 13.57 2.20
N PRO A 226 14.65 13.41 1.09
CA PRO A 226 15.04 12.14 0.47
C PRO A 226 15.89 11.27 1.41
N ALA A 227 15.80 9.95 1.25
CA ALA A 227 16.64 9.00 1.96
C ALA A 227 18.13 9.30 1.71
N PRO A 228 19.01 9.20 2.74
CA PRO A 228 20.43 9.52 2.67
C PRO A 228 21.26 8.45 1.91
N LEU A 229 20.82 8.07 0.72
CA LEU A 229 21.49 7.12 -0.18
C LEU A 229 22.40 7.84 -1.18
N THR A 230 23.40 7.13 -1.70
CA THR A 230 24.16 7.62 -2.87
C THR A 230 23.25 7.70 -4.09
N ARG A 231 23.64 8.49 -5.10
CA ARG A 231 22.85 8.62 -6.34
C ARG A 231 22.65 7.28 -7.02
N GLU A 232 23.67 6.42 -7.01
CA GLU A 232 23.63 5.08 -7.58
C GLU A 232 22.62 4.20 -6.85
N LYS A 233 22.65 4.18 -5.50
CA LYS A 233 21.70 3.39 -4.70
C LYS A 233 20.27 3.92 -4.77
N THR A 234 20.09 5.23 -4.86
CA THR A 234 18.76 5.83 -5.10
C THR A 234 18.19 5.38 -6.44
N ALA A 235 19.00 5.35 -7.50
CA ALA A 235 18.55 4.88 -8.81
C ALA A 235 18.25 3.37 -8.83
N GLU A 236 19.09 2.57 -8.16
CA GLU A 236 18.87 1.13 -7.99
C GLU A 236 17.55 0.82 -7.26
N LEU A 237 17.30 1.50 -6.14
CA LEU A 237 16.08 1.34 -5.35
C LEU A 237 14.84 1.78 -6.14
N ALA A 238 14.92 2.90 -6.87
CA ALA A 238 13.83 3.37 -7.72
C ALA A 238 13.48 2.37 -8.84
N ASP A 239 14.47 1.84 -9.56
CA ASP A 239 14.28 0.81 -10.59
C ASP A 239 13.65 -0.46 -10.00
N LEU A 240 14.16 -0.92 -8.85
CA LEU A 240 13.64 -2.09 -8.16
C LEU A 240 12.15 -1.92 -7.80
N CYS A 241 11.77 -0.79 -7.22
CA CYS A 241 10.38 -0.50 -6.84
C CYS A 241 9.46 -0.38 -8.06
N LEU A 242 9.91 0.25 -9.16
CA LEU A 242 9.13 0.34 -10.39
C LEU A 242 8.88 -1.04 -11.01
N ARG A 243 9.91 -1.89 -11.04
CA ARG A 243 9.78 -3.26 -11.54
C ARG A 243 8.86 -4.10 -10.65
N ALA A 244 8.99 -3.98 -9.33
CA ALA A 244 8.16 -4.66 -8.35
C ALA A 244 6.67 -4.30 -8.51
N PHE A 245 6.39 -3.01 -8.70
CA PHE A 245 5.06 -2.46 -8.96
C PHE A 245 4.48 -3.00 -10.28
N THR A 246 5.27 -2.93 -11.35
CA THR A 246 4.86 -3.37 -12.70
C THR A 246 4.60 -4.88 -12.77
N ILE A 247 5.41 -5.71 -12.11
CA ILE A 247 5.25 -7.18 -12.12
C ILE A 247 3.93 -7.63 -11.52
N LEU A 248 3.40 -6.89 -10.54
CA LEU A 248 2.09 -7.17 -9.95
C LEU A 248 0.92 -6.63 -10.80
N GLY A 249 1.22 -5.92 -11.91
CA GLY A 249 0.22 -5.22 -12.71
C GLY A 249 -0.35 -3.99 -12.01
N ALA A 250 0.35 -3.46 -11.00
CA ALA A 250 -0.10 -2.28 -10.28
C ALA A 250 0.04 -1.02 -11.15
N GLU A 251 -0.90 -0.10 -10.97
CA GLU A 251 -1.02 1.13 -11.76
C GLU A 251 -1.56 2.28 -10.92
N GLY A 252 -1.54 3.49 -11.50
CA GLY A 252 -2.01 4.72 -10.89
C GLY A 252 -1.10 5.19 -9.77
N TRP A 253 -1.17 4.57 -8.60
CA TRP A 253 -0.30 4.90 -7.47
C TRP A 253 -0.22 3.79 -6.43
N GLY A 254 0.80 3.87 -5.59
CA GLY A 254 0.97 3.02 -4.42
C GLY A 254 2.32 3.27 -3.79
N ARG A 255 2.77 2.35 -2.94
CA ARG A 255 4.05 2.46 -2.25
C ARG A 255 4.67 1.10 -2.01
N VAL A 256 5.94 0.96 -2.36
CA VAL A 256 6.71 -0.26 -2.17
C VAL A 256 7.59 -0.12 -0.95
N ASP A 257 7.48 -1.06 -0.02
CA ASP A 257 8.28 -1.11 1.21
C ASP A 257 9.46 -2.09 1.01
N VAL A 258 10.66 -1.67 1.39
CA VAL A 258 11.94 -2.32 1.06
C VAL A 258 12.89 -2.24 2.26
N MET A 259 13.67 -3.27 2.52
CA MET A 259 14.82 -3.19 3.44
C MET A 259 16.14 -3.27 2.70
N GLN A 260 17.15 -2.55 3.16
CA GLN A 260 18.53 -2.75 2.74
C GLN A 260 19.28 -3.53 3.83
N ASP A 261 19.96 -4.60 3.45
CA ASP A 261 20.78 -5.35 4.40
C ASP A 261 22.15 -4.69 4.65
N GLN A 262 22.91 -5.26 5.58
CA GLN A 262 24.28 -4.82 5.92
C GLN A 262 25.30 -4.92 4.75
N HIS A 263 24.97 -5.63 3.67
CA HIS A 263 25.79 -5.72 2.47
C HIS A 263 25.39 -4.68 1.41
N GLY A 264 24.33 -3.91 1.67
CA GLY A 264 23.82 -2.88 0.77
C GLY A 264 22.81 -3.40 -0.26
N GLU A 265 22.36 -4.66 -0.13
CA GLU A 265 21.38 -5.26 -1.04
C GLU A 265 19.96 -4.93 -0.60
N PHE A 266 19.10 -4.62 -1.57
CA PHE A 266 17.69 -4.27 -1.33
C PHE A 266 16.78 -5.50 -1.42
N TRP A 267 15.80 -5.57 -0.52
CA TRP A 267 14.89 -6.68 -0.33
C TRP A 267 13.45 -6.17 -0.26
N LEU A 268 12.63 -6.54 -1.25
CA LEU A 268 11.23 -6.13 -1.33
C LEU A 268 10.41 -6.82 -0.22
N LEU A 269 9.62 -6.04 0.52
CA LEU A 269 8.75 -6.55 1.58
C LEU A 269 7.31 -6.69 1.12
N GLU A 270 6.70 -5.59 0.67
CA GLU A 270 5.29 -5.53 0.28
C GLU A 270 4.99 -4.34 -0.64
N LEU A 271 3.84 -4.40 -1.31
CA LEU A 271 3.26 -3.31 -2.07
C LEU A 271 1.95 -2.90 -1.39
N ASN A 272 1.81 -1.60 -1.11
CA ASN A 272 0.55 -1.01 -0.66
C ASN A 272 -0.09 -0.27 -1.85
N THR A 273 -1.31 -0.65 -2.23
CA THR A 273 -2.00 -0.08 -3.42
C THR A 273 -2.93 1.07 -3.07
N VAL A 274 -3.27 1.24 -1.78
CA VAL A 274 -4.00 2.41 -1.29
C VAL A 274 -3.32 2.99 -0.03
N PRO A 275 -2.14 3.62 -0.17
CA PRO A 275 -1.41 4.19 0.96
C PRO A 275 -2.21 5.26 1.73
N GLY A 276 -1.88 5.45 3.00
CA GLY A 276 -2.40 6.55 3.82
C GLY A 276 -2.11 7.94 3.24
N MET A 277 -3.02 8.88 3.48
CA MET A 277 -2.95 10.28 3.00
C MET A 277 -3.22 11.30 4.12
N THR A 278 -2.87 10.94 5.37
CA THR A 278 -2.88 11.86 6.51
C THR A 278 -1.67 12.80 6.49
N ASP A 279 -1.65 13.83 7.34
CA ASP A 279 -0.55 14.81 7.45
C ASP A 279 0.82 14.19 7.80
N HIS A 280 0.81 12.99 8.37
CA HIS A 280 2.02 12.23 8.73
C HIS A 280 2.29 11.04 7.78
N SER A 281 1.49 10.89 6.73
CA SER A 281 1.64 9.78 5.79
C SER A 281 2.83 9.97 4.86
N LEU A 282 3.43 8.84 4.46
CA LEU A 282 4.71 8.81 3.75
C LEU A 282 4.60 9.32 2.30
N VAL A 283 3.47 9.10 1.61
CA VAL A 283 3.29 9.60 0.23
C VAL A 283 3.30 11.14 0.18
N PRO A 284 2.54 11.86 1.03
CA PRO A 284 2.66 13.32 1.16
C PRO A 284 4.08 13.81 1.50
N VAL A 285 4.78 13.15 2.43
CA VAL A 285 6.16 13.53 2.82
C VAL A 285 7.11 13.45 1.61
N SER A 286 7.02 12.37 0.84
CA SER A 286 7.83 12.19 -0.36
C SER A 286 7.53 13.25 -1.43
N ALA A 287 6.24 13.50 -1.70
CA ALA A 287 5.80 14.51 -2.65
C ALA A 287 6.26 15.94 -2.27
N ALA A 288 6.16 16.29 -0.99
CA ALA A 288 6.60 17.59 -0.49
C ALA A 288 8.11 17.81 -0.70
N SER A 289 8.93 16.76 -0.59
CA SER A 289 10.38 16.85 -0.81
C SER A 289 10.78 17.22 -2.25
N ARG A 290 9.88 17.01 -3.22
CA ARG A 290 10.02 17.46 -4.62
C ARG A 290 9.21 18.73 -4.94
N GLY A 291 8.71 19.43 -3.92
CA GLY A 291 7.94 20.66 -4.07
C GLY A 291 6.48 20.47 -4.53
N LEU A 292 5.93 19.25 -4.44
CA LEU A 292 4.53 18.97 -4.74
C LEU A 292 3.73 19.03 -3.43
N ASP A 293 2.88 20.06 -3.29
CA ASP A 293 2.03 20.20 -2.11
C ASP A 293 0.88 19.18 -2.10
N PHE A 294 0.19 19.06 -0.96
CA PHE A 294 -0.84 18.04 -0.78
C PHE A 294 -2.03 18.17 -1.76
N PRO A 295 -2.63 19.37 -1.97
CA PRO A 295 -3.68 19.52 -2.98
C PRO A 295 -3.22 19.19 -4.41
N ALA A 296 -1.99 19.53 -4.79
CA ALA A 296 -1.45 19.16 -6.09
C ALA A 296 -1.17 17.65 -6.20
N LEU A 297 -0.68 17.01 -5.13
CA LEU A 297 -0.49 15.56 -5.06
C LEU A 297 -1.82 14.80 -5.24
N VAL A 298 -2.85 15.19 -4.49
CA VAL A 298 -4.17 14.53 -4.56
C VAL A 298 -4.76 14.66 -5.96
N LEU A 299 -4.65 15.85 -6.57
CA LEU A 299 -5.08 16.06 -7.95
C LEU A 299 -4.26 15.24 -8.94
N HIS A 300 -2.94 15.17 -8.74
CA HIS A 300 -2.04 14.37 -9.57
C HIS A 300 -2.45 12.89 -9.54
N ILE A 301 -2.71 12.32 -8.36
CA ILE A 301 -3.20 10.94 -8.21
C ILE A 301 -4.54 10.74 -8.95
N LEU A 302 -5.49 11.66 -8.77
CA LEU A 302 -6.82 11.58 -9.40
C LEU A 302 -6.77 11.54 -10.93
N GLN A 303 -5.78 12.20 -11.54
CA GLN A 303 -5.67 12.36 -12.99
C GLN A 303 -5.22 11.10 -13.73
N GLY A 304 -4.49 10.17 -13.10
CA GLY A 304 -4.00 8.95 -13.76
C GLY A 304 -4.62 7.65 -13.24
N GLY A 305 -5.89 7.68 -12.83
CA GLY A 305 -6.64 6.46 -12.53
C GLY A 305 -6.69 5.52 -13.74
N ALA A 306 -6.88 4.22 -13.48
CA ALA A 306 -7.06 3.21 -14.50
C ALA A 306 -8.22 3.62 -15.42
N ALA A 307 -7.91 3.95 -16.67
CA ALA A 307 -8.96 4.09 -17.67
C ALA A 307 -9.56 2.70 -17.83
N GLY A 308 -10.82 2.51 -17.42
CA GLY A 308 -11.54 1.27 -17.73
C GLY A 308 -11.41 1.01 -19.22
N GLU A 309 -10.56 0.03 -19.58
CA GLU A 309 -10.26 -0.25 -20.97
C GLU A 309 -11.57 -0.61 -21.65
N SER A 310 -12.04 0.32 -22.46
CA SER A 310 -13.19 0.13 -23.33
C SER A 310 -12.72 -0.80 -24.45
N SER A 311 -12.76 -2.11 -24.20
CA SER A 311 -12.64 -3.16 -25.23
C SER A 311 -14.00 -3.76 -25.53
#